data_AF-A0A317EWX3-F1
#
_entry.id   AF-A0A317EWX3-F1
#
_cell.length_a   1.000
_cell.length_b   1.000
_cell.length_c   1.000
_cell.angle_alpha   90.00
_cell.angle_beta   90.00
_cell.angle_gamma   90.00
#
_symmetry.space_group_name_H-M   'P 1'
#
loop_
_entity.id
_entity.type
_entity.pdbx_description
1 polymer ?
#
loop_
_entity_poly.entity_id
_entity_poly.type
_entity_poly.pdbx_seq_one_letter_code
_entity_poly.pdbx_strand_id
1 'polypeptide(L)'
;MKQKILFILLSCCVISCSRQKDLDSLFQKVKYDKSVIKDLDKYKLLNDIVIKNIDTIFKFRYHKRYIASENGKESWQQSDEDSYTFIFNHDENIHESIDGKNLPKFLLASIEKTVASIAKKNLLGFNVSRNGRFEIIIRNTYNKKTHSDIRERLIWNKKSIEHFDNNSLMKDSLVSKNCRYFIWVDTRGF
;
A
#
# COMPACT_ATOMS: atom_id res chain seq x y z
N MET A 1 -24.68 -43.77 -5.21
CA MET A 1 -23.72 -42.86 -4.52
C MET A 1 -22.66 -42.28 -5.45
N LYS A 2 -21.95 -43.08 -6.26
CA LYS A 2 -20.90 -42.60 -7.20
C LYS A 2 -21.36 -41.52 -8.20
N GLN A 3 -22.58 -41.64 -8.75
CA GLN A 3 -23.15 -40.63 -9.67
C GLN A 3 -23.41 -39.27 -9.00
N LYS A 4 -23.86 -39.24 -7.73
CA LYS A 4 -24.13 -37.98 -7.02
C LYS A 4 -22.83 -37.22 -6.67
N ILE A 5 -21.75 -37.94 -6.39
CA ILE A 5 -20.42 -37.35 -6.13
C ILE A 5 -19.84 -36.71 -7.39
N LEU A 6 -20.04 -37.34 -8.56
CA LEU A 6 -19.59 -36.78 -9.86
C LEU A 6 -20.28 -35.45 -10.19
N PHE A 7 -21.59 -35.33 -9.93
CA PHE A 7 -22.34 -34.08 -10.14
C PHE A 7 -21.90 -32.94 -9.20
N ILE A 8 -21.55 -33.26 -7.95
CA ILE A 8 -21.04 -32.27 -6.99
C ILE A 8 -19.63 -31.80 -7.39
N LEU A 9 -18.76 -32.71 -7.83
CA LEU A 9 -17.42 -32.32 -8.30
C LEU A 9 -17.48 -31.46 -9.57
N LEU A 10 -18.37 -31.78 -10.51
CA LEU A 10 -18.55 -30.98 -11.72
C LEU A 10 -19.07 -29.57 -11.40
N SER A 11 -20.02 -29.43 -10.47
CA SER A 11 -20.57 -28.12 -10.10
C SER A 11 -19.52 -27.24 -9.42
N CYS A 12 -18.68 -27.80 -8.55
CA CYS A 12 -17.55 -27.08 -7.94
C CYS A 12 -16.54 -26.56 -8.98
N CYS A 13 -16.22 -27.35 -10.02
CA CYS A 13 -15.31 -26.94 -11.08
C CYS A 13 -15.85 -25.76 -11.91
N VAL A 14 -17.14 -25.76 -12.23
CA VAL A 14 -17.77 -24.70 -13.02
C VAL A 14 -17.79 -23.37 -12.26
N ILE A 15 -18.09 -23.40 -10.96
CA ILE A 15 -18.12 -22.20 -10.09
C ILE A 15 -16.71 -21.59 -9.96
N SER A 16 -15.68 -22.42 -9.82
CA SER A 16 -14.29 -21.94 -9.75
C SER A 16 -13.87 -21.26 -11.06
N CYS A 17 -14.18 -21.87 -12.21
CA CYS A 17 -13.87 -21.30 -13.53
C CYS A 17 -14.62 -19.99 -13.81
N SER A 18 -15.89 -19.87 -13.39
CA SER A 18 -16.64 -18.61 -13.57
C SER A 18 -16.06 -17.48 -12.73
N ARG A 19 -15.61 -17.78 -11.49
CA ARG A 19 -14.99 -16.79 -10.62
C ARG A 19 -13.68 -16.26 -11.19
N GLN A 20 -12.81 -17.14 -11.70
CA GLN A 20 -11.55 -16.71 -12.33
C GLN A 20 -11.80 -15.81 -13.55
N LYS A 21 -12.76 -16.17 -14.42
CA LYS A 21 -13.12 -15.35 -15.59
C LYS A 21 -13.61 -13.96 -15.22
N ASP A 22 -14.40 -13.84 -14.14
CA ASP A 22 -14.85 -12.55 -13.64
C ASP A 22 -13.69 -11.69 -13.11
N LEU A 23 -12.71 -12.30 -12.43
CA LEU A 23 -11.49 -11.61 -11.96
C LEU A 23 -10.61 -11.15 -13.12
N ASP A 24 -10.38 -12.01 -14.11
CA ASP A 24 -9.62 -11.66 -15.31
C ASP A 24 -10.30 -10.49 -16.05
N SER A 25 -11.63 -10.56 -16.23
CA SER A 25 -12.43 -9.50 -16.84
C SER A 25 -12.34 -8.19 -16.06
N LEU A 26 -12.39 -8.25 -14.73
CA LEU A 26 -12.18 -7.08 -13.87
C LEU A 26 -10.79 -6.49 -14.10
N PHE A 27 -9.74 -7.30 -14.00
CA PHE A 27 -8.35 -6.87 -14.13
C PHE A 27 -8.03 -6.24 -15.50
N GLN A 28 -8.59 -6.77 -16.58
CA GLN A 28 -8.43 -6.21 -17.93
C GLN A 28 -9.07 -4.83 -18.10
N LYS A 29 -10.17 -4.58 -17.37
CA LYS A 29 -10.89 -3.30 -17.38
C LYS A 29 -10.19 -2.22 -16.56
N VAL A 30 -9.49 -2.58 -15.48
CA VAL A 30 -8.73 -1.60 -14.67
C VAL A 30 -7.63 -0.98 -15.54
N LYS A 31 -7.54 0.35 -15.60
CA LYS A 31 -6.51 1.07 -16.35
C LYS A 31 -5.69 1.94 -15.39
N TYR A 32 -4.46 2.28 -15.77
CA TYR A 32 -3.68 3.27 -15.04
C TYR A 32 -4.40 4.61 -15.01
N ASP A 33 -4.43 5.23 -13.83
CA ASP A 33 -5.07 6.52 -13.67
C ASP A 33 -4.19 7.63 -14.27
N LYS A 34 -4.71 8.30 -15.30
CA LYS A 34 -4.00 9.39 -15.98
C LYS A 34 -3.75 10.58 -15.05
N SER A 35 -4.60 10.82 -14.06
CA SER A 35 -4.41 11.91 -13.09
C SER A 35 -3.22 11.64 -12.17
N VAL A 36 -3.02 10.39 -11.77
CA VAL A 36 -1.85 9.96 -10.98
C VAL A 36 -0.57 10.18 -11.79
N ILE A 37 -0.56 9.77 -13.07
CA ILE A 37 0.59 9.95 -13.96
C ILE A 37 0.87 11.44 -14.19
N LYS A 38 -0.17 12.26 -14.39
CA LYS A 38 -0.03 13.71 -14.58
C LYS A 38 0.56 14.40 -13.34
N ASP A 39 0.20 13.94 -12.15
CA ASP A 39 0.65 14.49 -10.88
C ASP A 39 1.95 13.83 -10.35
N LEU A 40 2.68 13.06 -11.18
CA LEU A 40 3.83 12.26 -10.74
C LEU A 40 4.89 13.06 -9.97
N ASP A 41 5.13 14.31 -10.36
CA ASP A 41 6.10 15.18 -9.69
C ASP A 41 5.73 15.51 -8.24
N LYS A 42 4.43 15.56 -7.90
CA LYS A 42 3.97 15.78 -6.53
C LYS A 42 4.26 14.57 -5.64
N TYR A 43 4.03 13.36 -6.16
CA TYR A 43 4.39 12.13 -5.45
C TYR A 43 5.91 11.99 -5.33
N LYS A 44 6.65 12.40 -6.36
CA LYS A 44 8.12 12.43 -6.31
C LYS A 44 8.62 13.39 -5.23
N LEU A 45 8.01 14.58 -5.10
CA LEU A 45 8.35 15.52 -4.04
C LEU A 45 8.14 14.90 -2.65
N LEU A 46 7.03 14.18 -2.45
CA LEU A 46 6.77 13.47 -1.20
C LEU A 46 7.84 12.39 -0.93
N ASN A 47 8.17 11.58 -1.94
CA ASN A 47 9.28 10.62 -1.87
C ASN A 47 10.59 11.30 -1.47
N ASP A 48 10.97 12.39 -2.12
CA ASP A 48 12.23 13.08 -1.88
C ASP A 48 12.30 13.63 -0.44
N ILE A 49 11.20 14.19 0.08
CA ILE A 49 11.10 14.66 1.47
C ILE A 49 11.30 13.50 2.44
N VAL A 50 10.62 12.37 2.22
CA VAL A 50 10.68 11.22 3.13
C VAL A 50 12.04 10.54 3.08
N ILE A 51 12.57 10.26 1.89
CA ILE A 51 13.86 9.59 1.72
C ILE A 51 15.01 10.44 2.26
N LYS A 52 15.00 11.76 2.03
CA LYS A 52 16.01 12.67 2.61
C LYS A 52 16.03 12.62 4.14
N ASN A 53 14.92 12.29 4.79
CA ASN A 53 14.76 12.28 6.24
C ASN A 53 14.61 10.87 6.82
N ILE A 54 14.93 9.82 6.04
CA ILE A 54 14.67 8.42 6.44
C ILE A 54 15.29 8.08 7.79
N ASP A 55 16.56 8.41 8.00
CA ASP A 55 17.25 8.14 9.27
C ASP A 55 16.57 8.85 10.44
N THR A 56 16.12 10.08 10.24
CA THR A 56 15.40 10.85 11.25
C THR A 56 14.06 10.22 11.59
N ILE A 57 13.30 9.74 10.60
CA ILE A 57 12.01 9.06 10.80
C ILE A 57 12.23 7.81 11.68
N PHE A 58 13.18 6.96 11.30
CA PHE A 58 13.45 5.72 12.04
C PHE A 58 14.03 5.97 13.44
N LYS A 59 14.91 6.98 13.59
CA LYS A 59 15.42 7.40 14.90
C LYS A 59 14.31 7.96 15.79
N PHE A 60 13.48 8.88 15.30
CA PHE A 60 12.44 9.52 16.10
C PHE A 60 11.44 8.51 16.68
N ARG A 61 11.02 7.54 15.87
CA ARG A 61 10.11 6.48 16.32
C ARG A 61 10.72 5.58 17.40
N TYR A 62 12.00 5.23 17.27
CA TYR A 62 12.71 4.43 18.28
C TYR A 62 12.64 5.10 19.67
N HIS A 63 12.78 6.42 19.73
CA HIS A 63 12.72 7.18 20.99
C HIS A 63 11.29 7.29 21.58
N LYS A 64 10.24 7.03 20.79
CA LYS A 64 8.83 7.16 21.20
C LYS A 64 8.21 5.87 21.72
N ARG A 65 8.80 4.69 21.47
CA ARG A 65 8.35 3.39 22.01
C ARG A 65 8.92 3.08 23.42
N TYR A 66 9.07 4.10 24.25
CA TYR A 66 9.40 3.90 25.67
C TYR A 66 8.18 3.30 26.40
N ILE A 67 8.30 2.06 26.89
CA ILE A 67 7.31 1.41 27.75
C ILE A 67 7.84 1.44 29.18
N ALA A 68 7.02 1.94 30.11
CA ALA A 68 7.34 2.05 31.52
C ALA A 68 7.49 0.67 32.20
N SER A 69 8.40 0.62 33.17
CA SER A 69 8.79 -0.54 33.97
C SER A 69 7.71 -0.95 34.98
N GLU A 70 7.40 -2.25 35.07
CA GLU A 70 6.74 -2.82 36.26
C GLU A 70 7.71 -3.41 37.30
N ASN A 71 8.98 -3.73 36.96
CA ASN A 71 9.87 -4.44 37.90
C ASN A 71 11.39 -4.09 37.83
N GLY A 72 11.77 -2.92 37.31
CA GLY A 72 13.16 -2.43 37.35
C GLY A 72 14.18 -3.17 36.46
N LYS A 73 13.75 -4.13 35.64
CA LYS A 73 14.56 -4.72 34.58
C LYS A 73 14.08 -4.24 33.23
N GLU A 74 14.92 -3.48 32.55
CA GLU A 74 14.69 -2.99 31.20
C GLU A 74 14.60 -4.18 30.23
N SER A 75 13.48 -4.34 29.52
CA SER A 75 13.38 -5.26 28.39
C SER A 75 13.02 -4.47 27.14
N TRP A 76 13.99 -4.37 26.23
CA TRP A 76 13.84 -3.78 24.92
C TRP A 76 13.05 -4.75 24.03
N GLN A 77 11.86 -4.36 23.59
CA GLN A 77 11.24 -5.01 22.44
C GLN A 77 11.47 -4.13 21.22
N GLN A 78 12.68 -4.25 20.66
CA GLN A 78 13.02 -3.69 19.37
C GLN A 78 12.11 -4.36 18.34
N SER A 79 11.08 -3.67 17.84
CA SER A 79 10.51 -4.14 16.58
C SER A 79 11.51 -3.77 15.51
N ASP A 80 12.21 -4.76 14.98
CA ASP A 80 13.00 -4.66 13.76
C ASP A 80 12.08 -4.50 12.53
N GLU A 81 11.08 -3.61 12.63
CA GLU A 81 10.24 -3.24 11.50
C GLU A 81 11.12 -2.43 10.55
N ASP A 82 11.58 -3.09 9.49
CA ASP A 82 12.36 -2.48 8.40
C ASP A 82 11.55 -1.52 7.55
N SER A 83 10.23 -1.45 7.77
CA SER A 83 9.31 -0.57 7.04
C SER A 83 8.20 -0.01 7.91
N TYR A 84 7.73 1.17 7.54
CA TYR A 84 6.63 1.86 8.22
C TYR A 84 5.60 2.39 7.25
N THR A 85 4.33 2.16 7.57
CA THR A 85 3.19 2.63 6.80
C THR A 85 2.54 3.82 7.52
N PHE A 86 2.35 4.90 6.78
CA PHE A 86 1.60 6.08 7.16
C PHE A 86 0.31 6.10 6.35
N ILE A 87 -0.84 6.13 7.01
CA ILE A 87 -2.16 6.20 6.38
C ILE A 87 -2.76 7.57 6.63
N PHE A 88 -3.35 8.15 5.59
CA PHE A 88 -4.13 9.39 5.67
C PHE A 88 -5.60 9.02 5.84
N ASN A 89 -6.22 9.44 6.94
CA ASN A 89 -7.67 9.39 7.02
C ASN A 89 -8.25 10.60 6.27
N HIS A 90 -9.05 10.34 5.25
CA HIS A 90 -9.72 11.40 4.48
C HIS A 90 -11.17 11.62 4.91
N ASP A 91 -11.65 10.91 5.94
CA ASP A 91 -12.96 11.18 6.53
C ASP A 91 -12.96 12.55 7.17
N GLU A 92 -13.83 13.44 6.70
CA GLU A 92 -13.93 14.83 7.17
C GLU A 92 -14.40 14.93 8.62
N ASN A 93 -14.94 13.84 9.18
CA ASN A 93 -15.36 13.74 10.58
C ASN A 93 -14.28 13.18 11.51
N ILE A 94 -13.15 12.72 10.96
CA ILE A 94 -12.03 12.16 11.72
C ILE A 94 -10.80 12.99 11.38
N HIS A 95 -10.51 13.99 12.21
CA HIS A 95 -9.30 14.82 12.14
C HIS A 95 -8.03 14.06 12.55
N GLU A 96 -7.89 12.80 12.15
CA GLU A 96 -6.61 12.11 12.24
C GLU A 96 -5.92 12.24 10.89
N SER A 97 -5.17 13.35 10.76
CA SER A 97 -4.05 13.42 9.81
C SER A 97 -3.10 12.24 10.11
N ILE A 98 -2.16 11.96 9.18
CA ILE A 98 -1.02 11.05 9.36
C ILE A 98 -0.74 10.84 10.84
N ASP A 99 -0.60 9.60 11.34
CA ASP A 99 -0.24 9.35 12.74
C ASP A 99 1.04 10.12 13.15
N GLY A 100 0.86 11.38 13.50
CA GLY A 100 1.89 12.40 13.57
C GLY A 100 2.71 12.25 14.83
N LYS A 101 2.26 11.36 15.73
CA LYS A 101 2.98 10.93 16.92
C LYS A 101 4.30 10.24 16.54
N ASN A 102 4.39 9.70 15.33
CA ASN A 102 5.53 8.95 14.82
C ASN A 102 6.44 9.75 13.86
N LEU A 103 6.21 11.06 13.69
CA LEU A 103 7.05 11.94 12.88
C LEU A 103 7.50 13.18 13.68
N PRO A 104 8.72 13.70 13.44
CA PRO A 104 9.10 15.01 13.93
C PRO A 104 8.16 16.10 13.39
N LYS A 105 7.76 17.06 14.22
CA LYS A 105 6.81 18.13 13.85
C LYS A 105 7.19 18.88 12.56
N PHE A 106 8.48 19.20 12.39
CA PHE A 106 8.96 19.91 11.20
C PHE A 106 8.78 19.09 9.91
N LEU A 107 8.93 17.77 10.01
CA LEU A 107 8.79 16.85 8.89
C LEU A 107 7.31 16.61 8.58
N LEU A 108 6.49 16.45 9.63
CA LEU A 108 5.04 16.29 9.51
C LEU A 108 4.43 17.44 8.71
N ALA A 109 4.74 18.70 9.05
CA ALA A 109 4.22 19.86 8.33
C ALA A 109 4.59 19.88 6.84
N SER A 110 5.81 19.44 6.50
CA SER A 110 6.28 19.36 5.11
C SER A 110 5.55 18.27 4.33
N ILE A 111 5.29 17.13 4.98
CA ILE A 111 4.53 16.02 4.40
C ILE A 111 3.06 16.43 4.22
N GLU A 112 2.41 16.98 5.24
CA GLU A 112 1.01 17.43 5.17
C GLU A 112 0.78 18.45 4.05
N LYS A 113 1.67 19.42 3.91
CA LYS A 113 1.63 20.39 2.81
C LYS A 113 1.71 19.72 1.43
N THR A 114 2.60 18.75 1.29
CA THR A 114 2.77 18.02 0.03
C THR A 114 1.57 17.13 -0.28
N VAL A 115 1.04 16.46 0.73
CA VAL A 115 -0.17 15.61 0.66
C VAL A 115 -1.38 16.43 0.27
N ALA A 116 -1.56 17.63 0.82
CA ALA A 116 -2.66 18.53 0.48
C ALA A 116 -2.63 18.97 -1.01
N SER A 117 -1.46 18.94 -1.66
CA SER A 117 -1.33 19.24 -3.10
C SER A 117 -1.73 18.08 -4.02
N ILE A 118 -1.81 16.86 -3.46
CA ILE A 118 -2.22 15.64 -4.15
C ILE A 118 -3.73 15.48 -3.94
N ALA A 119 -4.47 15.13 -4.99
CA ALA A 119 -5.91 14.94 -4.87
C ALA A 119 -6.24 13.87 -3.81
N LYS A 120 -7.08 14.19 -2.82
CA LYS A 120 -7.42 13.31 -1.68
C LYS A 120 -7.74 11.86 -2.09
N LYS A 121 -8.51 11.69 -3.17
CA LYS A 121 -8.90 10.36 -3.72
C LYS A 121 -7.76 9.51 -4.31
N ASN A 122 -6.58 10.09 -4.48
CA ASN A 122 -5.43 9.47 -5.15
C ASN A 122 -4.25 9.20 -4.20
N LEU A 123 -4.44 9.36 -2.88
CA LEU A 123 -3.39 9.11 -1.89
C LEU A 123 -3.98 8.64 -0.55
N LEU A 124 -4.05 7.35 -0.32
CA LEU A 124 -4.45 6.77 0.97
C LEU A 124 -3.32 6.72 2.00
N GLY A 125 -2.06 6.73 1.56
CA GLY A 125 -0.93 6.56 2.47
C GLY A 125 0.40 6.41 1.76
N PHE A 126 1.44 6.15 2.53
CA PHE A 126 2.73 5.71 2.01
C PHE A 126 3.42 4.75 2.96
N ASN A 127 4.28 3.88 2.42
CA ASN A 127 5.20 3.06 3.17
C ASN A 127 6.65 3.49 2.86
N VAL A 128 7.50 3.54 3.88
CA VAL A 128 8.93 3.79 3.76
C VAL A 128 9.70 2.68 4.45
N SER A 129 10.71 2.13 3.78
CA SER A 129 11.59 1.09 4.32
C SER A 129 13.03 1.59 4.45
N ARG A 130 13.79 1.11 5.45
CA ARG A 130 15.19 1.53 5.73
C ARG A 130 16.12 1.44 4.53
N ASN A 131 15.89 0.48 3.64
CA ASN A 131 16.63 0.32 2.39
C ASN A 131 16.30 1.38 1.31
N GLY A 132 15.50 2.39 1.64
CA GLY A 132 15.08 3.45 0.74
C GLY A 132 13.97 3.06 -0.23
N ARG A 133 13.28 1.92 -0.03
CA ARG A 133 12.03 1.65 -0.74
C ARG A 133 10.96 2.61 -0.24
N PHE A 134 10.25 3.23 -1.18
CA PHE A 134 9.16 4.13 -0.88
C PHE A 134 7.95 3.77 -1.76
N GLU A 135 6.83 3.50 -1.12
CA GLU A 135 5.60 3.05 -1.77
C GLU A 135 4.49 4.04 -1.44
N ILE A 136 3.87 4.64 -2.46
CA ILE A 136 2.64 5.41 -2.32
C ILE A 136 1.46 4.46 -2.46
N ILE A 137 0.54 4.52 -1.49
CA ILE A 137 -0.74 3.86 -1.50
C ILE A 137 -1.75 4.79 -2.19
N ILE A 138 -2.02 4.57 -3.48
CA ILE A 138 -2.94 5.42 -4.23
C ILE A 138 -4.38 5.15 -3.84
N ARG A 139 -4.82 3.89 -4.02
CA ARG A 139 -6.16 3.46 -3.66
C ARG A 139 -6.25 1.97 -3.35
N ASN A 140 -7.34 1.62 -2.69
CA ASN A 140 -7.81 0.27 -2.45
C ASN A 140 -9.33 0.27 -2.68
N THR A 141 -9.79 -0.33 -3.78
CA THR A 141 -11.21 -0.31 -4.18
C THR A 141 -11.79 -1.71 -4.11
N TYR A 142 -12.73 -1.91 -3.20
CA TYR A 142 -13.43 -3.18 -3.05
C TYR A 142 -14.50 -3.38 -4.12
N ASN A 143 -14.42 -4.49 -4.83
CA ASN A 143 -15.41 -4.93 -5.82
C ASN A 143 -16.34 -5.98 -5.20
N LYS A 144 -17.56 -5.56 -4.86
CA LYS A 144 -18.59 -6.42 -4.26
C LYS A 144 -18.94 -7.65 -5.11
N LYS A 145 -18.99 -7.51 -6.44
CA LYS A 145 -19.39 -8.60 -7.36
C LYS A 145 -18.42 -9.78 -7.29
N THR A 146 -17.12 -9.48 -7.22
CA THR A 146 -16.05 -10.50 -7.28
C THR A 146 -15.44 -10.81 -5.92
N HIS A 147 -15.86 -10.09 -4.88
CA HIS A 147 -15.29 -10.15 -3.53
C HIS A 147 -13.77 -9.96 -3.55
N SER A 148 -13.30 -8.96 -4.30
CA SER A 148 -11.88 -8.67 -4.51
C SER A 148 -11.56 -7.20 -4.26
N ASP A 149 -10.30 -6.93 -3.96
CA ASP A 149 -9.75 -5.58 -3.84
C ASP A 149 -8.92 -5.25 -5.07
N ILE A 150 -9.09 -4.03 -5.59
CA ILE A 150 -8.23 -3.46 -6.63
C ILE A 150 -7.26 -2.51 -5.94
N ARG A 151 -5.97 -2.80 -6.04
CA ARG A 151 -4.92 -2.04 -5.38
C ARG A 151 -4.03 -1.35 -6.40
N GLU A 152 -3.71 -0.10 -6.10
CA GLU A 152 -2.90 0.75 -6.96
C GLU A 152 -1.78 1.40 -6.16
N ARG A 153 -0.54 1.31 -6.64
CA ARG A 153 0.65 1.85 -5.96
C ARG A 153 1.63 2.51 -6.91
N LEU A 154 2.36 3.51 -6.42
CA LEU A 154 3.63 3.95 -7.02
C LEU A 154 4.77 3.47 -6.13
N ILE A 155 5.77 2.83 -6.71
CA ILE A 155 6.91 2.30 -5.96
C ILE A 155 8.19 2.89 -6.53
N TRP A 156 8.96 3.54 -5.67
CA TRP A 156 10.32 3.99 -5.92
C TRP A 156 11.35 3.00 -5.41
N ASN A 157 12.52 3.00 -6.06
CA ASN A 157 13.70 2.14 -5.80
C ASN A 157 13.58 0.71 -6.35
N LYS A 158 14.07 0.55 -7.59
CA LYS A 158 14.01 -0.69 -8.40
C LYS A 158 14.65 -1.91 -7.75
N LYS A 159 15.71 -1.75 -6.93
CA LYS A 159 16.43 -2.87 -6.29
C LYS A 159 15.58 -3.67 -5.30
N SER A 160 14.42 -3.13 -4.91
CA SER A 160 13.53 -3.73 -3.90
C SER A 160 12.25 -4.35 -4.49
N ILE A 161 12.13 -4.41 -5.82
CA ILE A 161 10.94 -4.88 -6.55
C ILE A 161 11.06 -6.39 -6.89
N GLU A 162 12.16 -7.04 -6.52
CA GLU A 162 12.55 -8.37 -7.04
C GLU A 162 11.64 -9.55 -6.65
N HIS A 163 10.60 -9.34 -5.84
CA HIS A 163 9.72 -10.41 -5.33
C HIS A 163 8.21 -10.13 -5.40
N PHE A 164 7.75 -9.30 -6.35
CA PHE A 164 6.33 -9.38 -6.67
C PHE A 164 6.12 -10.68 -7.48
N ASP A 165 5.77 -11.75 -6.78
CA ASP A 165 5.44 -13.05 -7.37
C ASP A 165 4.54 -12.89 -8.59
N ASN A 166 4.75 -13.77 -9.57
CA ASN A 166 4.01 -13.90 -10.84
C ASN A 166 2.51 -14.16 -10.62
N ASN A 167 1.81 -13.22 -10.01
CA ASN A 167 0.37 -13.26 -9.87
C ASN A 167 -0.25 -12.77 -11.18
N SER A 168 -1.05 -13.62 -11.83
CA SER A 168 -1.67 -13.33 -13.13
C SER A 168 -2.56 -12.08 -13.13
N LEU A 169 -2.94 -11.60 -11.94
CA LEU A 169 -3.78 -10.43 -11.73
C LEU A 169 -2.98 -9.18 -11.30
N MET A 170 -1.73 -9.07 -11.73
CA MET A 170 -0.88 -7.90 -11.52
C MET A 170 -0.32 -7.37 -12.84
N LYS A 171 -0.24 -6.04 -12.95
CA LYS A 171 0.49 -5.36 -14.04
C LYS A 171 1.16 -4.12 -13.51
N ASP A 172 2.25 -3.74 -14.17
CA ASP A 172 2.98 -2.54 -13.84
C ASP A 172 3.52 -1.83 -15.08
N SER A 173 3.81 -0.54 -14.92
CA SER A 173 4.40 0.28 -15.97
C SER A 173 5.47 1.20 -15.39
N LEU A 174 6.56 1.37 -16.11
CA LEU A 174 7.59 2.34 -15.76
C LEU A 174 7.08 3.75 -16.09
N VAL A 175 6.84 4.56 -15.06
CA VAL A 175 6.31 5.92 -15.20
C VAL A 175 7.39 7.00 -15.03
N SER A 176 8.54 6.65 -14.46
CA SER A 176 9.77 7.46 -14.49
C SER A 176 11.02 6.61 -14.25
N LYS A 177 12.22 7.20 -14.32
CA LYS A 177 13.53 6.51 -14.21
C LYS A 177 13.63 5.51 -13.07
N ASN A 178 12.97 5.77 -11.94
CA ASN A 178 13.01 4.93 -10.73
C ASN A 178 11.65 4.65 -10.11
N CYS A 179 10.55 4.89 -10.83
CA CYS A 179 9.18 4.72 -10.32
C CYS A 179 8.38 3.82 -11.25
N ARG A 180 7.72 2.82 -10.66
CA ARG A 180 6.75 1.96 -11.34
C ARG A 180 5.37 2.14 -10.73
N TYR A 181 4.36 2.15 -11.58
CA TYR A 181 2.96 2.16 -11.18
C TYR A 181 2.44 0.73 -11.26
N PHE A 182 2.09 0.16 -10.11
CA PHE A 182 1.52 -1.16 -9.97
C PHE A 182 -0.01 -1.10 -9.84
N ILE A 183 -0.66 -2.06 -10.48
CA ILE A 183 -2.07 -2.39 -10.30
C ILE A 183 -2.16 -3.88 -10.08
N TRP A 184 -2.86 -4.31 -9.03
CA TRP A 184 -3.20 -5.71 -8.88
C TRP A 184 -4.59 -5.92 -8.29
N VAL A 185 -5.12 -7.12 -8.47
CA VAL A 185 -6.39 -7.56 -7.91
C VAL A 185 -6.13 -8.75 -6.99
N ASP A 186 -6.57 -8.65 -5.74
CA ASP A 186 -6.51 -9.72 -4.75
C ASP A 186 -7.91 -10.12 -4.28
N THR A 187 -8.20 -11.42 -4.27
CA THR A 187 -9.44 -11.93 -3.68
C THR A 187 -9.35 -11.90 -2.18
N ARG A 188 -10.41 -11.45 -1.50
CA ARG A 188 -10.51 -11.67 -0.05
C ARG A 188 -10.76 -13.16 0.20
N GLY A 189 -10.01 -13.73 1.14
CA GLY A 189 -10.27 -15.07 1.66
C GLY A 189 -11.67 -15.10 2.28
N PHE A 190 -12.38 -16.21 2.06
CA PHE A 190 -13.63 -16.52 2.76
C PHE A 190 -13.33 -17.18 4.10
#